data_AF-A0A952EMY5-F1
#
_entry.id   AF-A0A952EMY5-F1
#
_cell.length_a   1.000
_cell.length_b   1.000
_cell.length_c   1.000
_cell.angle_alpha   90.00
_cell.angle_beta   90.00
_cell.angle_gamma   90.00
#
_symmetry.space_group_name_H-M   'P 1'
#
loop_
_entity.id
_entity.type
_entity.pdbx_description
1 polymer ?
#
loop_
_entity_poly.entity_id
_entity_poly.type
_entity_poly.pdbx_seq_one_letter_code
_entity_poly.pdbx_strand_id
1 'polypeptide(L)' 'MYETDISKITKIRKGETMWSGFHKYGTATKGLIVFARYKDDLYISPENEELFYQKILEINPEVVIENV' A
#
# COMPACT_ATOMS: atom_id res chain seq x y z
N MET A 1 -13.42 4.81 -11.15
CA MET A 1 -12.80 5.41 -9.96
C MET A 1 -12.76 4.34 -8.89
N TYR A 2 -11.58 3.91 -8.45
CA TYR A 2 -11.45 2.92 -7.36
C TYR A 2 -11.38 3.68 -6.03
N GLU A 3 -12.30 3.37 -5.13
CA GLU A 3 -12.36 3.95 -3.79
C GLU A 3 -12.37 2.79 -2.77
N THR A 4 -11.58 2.95 -1.71
CA THR A 4 -11.57 2.03 -0.57
C THR A 4 -11.50 2.85 0.72
N ASP A 5 -12.14 2.34 1.76
CA ASP A 5 -12.14 2.95 3.09
C ASP A 5 -10.83 2.62 3.81
N ILE A 6 -10.20 3.62 4.43
CA ILE A 6 -8.93 3.49 5.17
C ILE A 6 -9.08 2.53 6.36
N SER A 7 -10.26 2.47 6.98
CA SER A 7 -10.57 1.55 8.08
C SER A 7 -10.56 0.08 7.65
N LYS A 8 -10.67 -0.20 6.34
CA LYS A 8 -10.66 -1.57 5.79
C LYS A 8 -9.26 -2.02 5.37
N ILE A 9 -8.27 -1.15 5.48
CA ILE A 9 -6.87 -1.49 5.23
C ILE A 9 -6.40 -2.39 6.36
N THR A 10 -6.00 -3.61 6.02
CA THR A 10 -5.50 -4.57 7.00
C THR A 10 -3.98 -4.55 7.06
N LYS A 11 -3.33 -4.26 5.93
CA LYS A 11 -1.89 -4.41 5.80
C LYS A 11 -1.33 -3.48 4.74
N ILE A 12 -0.16 -2.92 5.02
CA ILE A 12 0.63 -2.14 4.07
C ILE A 12 2.00 -2.79 3.96
N ARG A 13 2.39 -3.20 2.75
CA ARG A 13 3.74 -3.68 2.48
C ARG A 13 4.56 -2.61 1.78
N LYS A 14 5.74 -2.36 2.33
CA LYS A 14 6.74 -1.43 1.83
C LYS A 14 7.83 -2.19 1.09
N GLY A 15 8.26 -1.65 -0.04
CA GLY A 15 9.42 -2.16 -0.79
C GLY A 15 9.10 -3.29 -1.77
N GLU A 16 7.84 -3.73 -1.87
CA GLU A 16 7.43 -4.69 -2.90
C GLU A 16 7.00 -3.98 -4.17
N THR A 17 7.63 -4.35 -5.28
CA THR A 17 7.11 -4.11 -6.61
C THR A 17 5.89 -5.00 -6.81
N MET A 18 4.70 -4.43 -7.02
CA MET A 18 3.45 -5.19 -7.16
C MET A 18 3.54 -6.31 -8.22
N TRP A 19 4.40 -6.11 -9.23
CA TRP A 19 4.55 -7.00 -10.36
C TRP A 19 6.04 -7.18 -10.70
N SER A 20 6.67 -8.29 -10.30
CA SER A 20 8.02 -8.67 -10.77
C SER A 20 7.92 -9.62 -11.97
N GLY A 21 8.48 -9.24 -13.13
CA GLY A 21 8.56 -10.08 -14.33
C GLY A 21 8.75 -9.32 -15.65
N PHE A 22 9.24 -10.00 -16.69
CA PHE A 22 9.59 -9.45 -18.03
C PHE A 22 8.44 -8.78 -18.80
N HIS A 23 7.18 -8.98 -18.39
CA HIS A 23 5.98 -8.49 -19.08
C HIS A 23 5.09 -7.64 -18.18
N LYS A 24 5.66 -6.94 -17.20
CA LYS A 24 4.88 -6.24 -16.18
C LYS A 24 5.42 -4.84 -15.89
N TYR A 25 4.53 -3.84 -15.96
CA TYR A 25 4.85 -2.39 -15.96
C TYR A 25 5.11 -1.77 -14.58
N GLY A 26 5.24 -2.58 -13.53
CA GLY A 26 5.61 -2.10 -12.20
C GLY A 26 7.12 -2.02 -12.09
N THR A 27 7.74 -0.90 -12.48
CA THR A 27 9.20 -0.68 -12.32
C THR A 27 9.55 0.17 -11.10
N ALA A 28 8.55 0.66 -10.38
CA ALA A 28 8.76 1.49 -9.20
C ALA A 28 9.18 0.61 -8.01
N THR A 29 10.44 0.73 -7.59
CA THR A 29 11.04 -0.03 -6.47
C THR A 29 10.69 0.54 -5.09
N LYS A 30 9.81 1.55 -5.02
CA LYS A 30 9.42 2.25 -3.78
C LYS A 30 7.91 2.33 -3.55
N GLY A 31 7.13 1.51 -4.24
CA GLY A 31 5.70 1.52 -4.03
C GLY A 31 5.29 0.88 -2.71
N LEU A 32 4.06 1.19 -2.32
CA LEU A 32 3.35 0.62 -1.20
C LEU A 32 2.20 -0.22 -1.74
N ILE A 33 2.11 -1.45 -1.27
CA ILE A 33 0.97 -2.32 -1.55
C ILE A 33 0.03 -2.26 -0.35
N VAL A 34 -1.16 -1.72 -0.57
CA VAL A 34 -2.21 -1.58 0.43
C VAL A 34 -3.20 -2.73 0.24
N PHE A 35 -3.27 -3.61 1.23
CA PHE A 35 -4.19 -4.74 1.27
C PHE A 35 -5.45 -4.33 2.03
N ALA A 36 -6.61 -4.53 1.40
CA ALA A 36 -7.91 -4.31 2.02
C ALA A 36 -8.70 -5.63 2.07
N ARG A 37 -9.48 -5.85 3.13
CA ARG A 37 -10.15 -7.14 3.43
C ARG A 37 -10.99 -7.74 2.28
N TYR A 38 -11.45 -6.93 1.31
CA TYR A 38 -12.43 -7.35 0.29
C TYR A 38 -12.06 -7.00 -1.16
N LYS A 39 -10.88 -6.43 -1.44
CA LYS A 39 -10.53 -5.98 -2.81
C LYS A 39 -9.08 -6.20 -3.14
N ASP A 40 -8.85 -6.27 -4.46
CA ASP A 40 -7.55 -6.29 -5.12
C ASP A 40 -6.57 -5.31 -4.46
N ASP A 41 -5.36 -5.79 -4.25
CA ASP A 41 -4.27 -5.04 -3.66
C ASP A 41 -4.09 -3.70 -4.39
N LEU A 42 -3.99 -2.60 -3.66
CA LEU A 42 -3.83 -1.28 -4.23
C LEU A 42 -2.35 -0.89 -4.20
N TYR A 43 -1.77 -0.62 -5.38
CA TYR A 43 -0.42 -0.10 -5.48
C TYR A 43 -0.44 1.42 -5.57
N ILE A 44 0.21 2.05 -4.60
CA ILE A 44 0.39 3.50 -4.57
C ILE A 44 1.87 3.82 -4.39
N SER A 45 2.29 4.99 -4.88
CA SER A 45 3.62 5.53 -4.62
C SER A 45 3.45 6.95 -4.11
N PRO A 46 3.20 7.14 -2.80
CA PRO A 46 3.07 8.49 -2.24
C PRO A 46 4.40 9.24 -2.35
N GLU A 47 4.34 10.54 -2.62
CA GLU A 47 5.55 11.39 -2.63
C GLU A 47 6.21 11.45 -1.25
N ASN A 48 5.42 11.37 -0.18
CA ASN A 48 5.88 11.34 1.20
C ASN A 48 5.29 10.12 1.94
N GLU A 49 6.06 9.03 1.99
CA GLU A 49 5.68 7.80 2.68
C GLU A 49 5.42 8.01 4.17
N GLU A 50 6.25 8.80 4.85
CA GLU A 50 6.21 8.97 6.29
C GLU A 50 4.94 9.68 6.75
N LEU A 51 4.56 10.75 6.04
CA LEU A 51 3.29 11.43 6.24
C LEU A 51 2.10 10.52 5.93
N PHE A 52 2.21 9.69 4.89
CA PHE A 52 1.16 8.74 4.53
C PHE A 52 0.92 7.73 5.66
N TYR A 53 1.98 7.14 6.22
CA TYR A 53 1.85 6.21 7.35
C TYR A 53 1.25 6.86 8.58
N GLN A 54 1.70 8.08 8.94
CA GLN A 54 1.13 8.80 10.07
C GLN A 54 -0.37 8.99 9.91
N LYS A 55 -0.83 9.42 8.72
CA LYS A 55 -2.25 9.62 8.44
C LYS A 55 -3.06 8.34 8.46
N ILE A 56 -2.51 7.23 7.95
CA ILE A 56 -3.18 5.93 8.03
C ILE A 56 -3.28 5.48 9.48
N LEU A 57 -2.19 5.56 10.26
CA LEU A 57 -2.16 5.15 11.67
C LEU A 57 -3.06 6.01 12.56
N GLU A 58 -3.22 7.31 12.25
CA GLU A 58 -4.18 8.19 12.91
C GLU A 58 -5.63 7.69 12.76
N ILE A 59 -5.97 7.11 11.60
CA ILE A 59 -7.34 6.68 11.27
C ILE A 59 -7.54 5.20 11.63
N ASN A 60 -6.53 4.37 11.42
CA ASN A 60 -6.56 2.92 11.60
C ASN A 60 -5.23 2.45 12.23
N PRO A 61 -5.12 2.51 13.57
CA PRO A 61 -3.91 2.13 14.29
C PRO A 61 -3.63 0.62 14.28
N GLU A 62 -4.61 -0.20 13.87
CA GLU A 62 -4.48 -1.66 13.80
C GLU A 62 -3.84 -2.15 12.49
N VAL A 63 -3.54 -1.23 11.55
CA VAL A 63 -2.90 -1.58 10.28
C VAL A 63 -1.51 -2.18 10.51
N VAL A 64 -1.24 -3.31 9.86
CA VAL A 64 0.07 -3.95 9.93
C VAL A 64 0.96 -3.40 8.82
N ILE A 65 2.05 -2.71 9.20
CA ILE A 65 3.06 -2.20 8.25
C ILE A 65 4.25 -3.17 8.24
N GLU A 66 4.49 -3.81 7.10
CA GLU A 66 5.65 -4.68 6.89
C GLU A 66 6.66 -4.03 5.94
N ASN A 67 7.95 -4.19 6.26
CA ASN A 67 9.06 -3.81 5.39
C ASN A 67 9.73 -5.08 4.87
N VAL A 68 9.87 -5.22 3.55
CA VAL A 68 10.50 -6.38 2.89
C VAL A 68 11.91 -6.03 2.44
#